data_AF-A0A355C5X5-F1
#
_entry.id   AF-A0A355C5X5-F1
#
_cell.length_a   1.000
_cell.length_b   1.000
_cell.length_c   1.000
_cell.angle_alpha   90.00
_cell.angle_beta   90.00
_cell.angle_gamma   90.00
#
_symmetry.space_group_name_H-M   'P 1'
#
loop_
_entity.id
_entity.type
_entity.pdbx_description
1 polymer ?
#
loop_
_entity_poly.entity_id
_entity_poly.type
_entity_poly.pdbx_seq_one_letter_code
_entity_poly.pdbx_strand_id
1 'polypeptide(L)'
;DKIIISEIPYLVNKAELIKHIADLVGEKRIEGISNVNDESDRQGMRIVVDVKRDANANVVLNKLYKLTAMQSSFSVNNIALVNGRPEMLNLKRMIELFVEHRHDVVVRRTKYELRKAEERAHILQGLIIASDNIDEVIAIIRGSSTPQEAIQRLIERFELSDIQARAIVEMRLRQLTGLEQDKLHAEFEEIQRLIAHLNDVLNNEELRMQIIKEELIEVRDKFGDQRRSE
;
A
#
# COMPACT_ATOMS: atom_id res chain seq x y z
N ASP A 1 -32.26 -23.40 31.24
CA ASP A 1 -31.07 -22.59 30.89
C ASP A 1 -30.85 -22.59 29.39
N LYS A 2 -30.12 -21.60 28.89
CA LYS A 2 -29.74 -21.48 27.48
C LYS A 2 -28.24 -21.25 27.37
N ILE A 3 -27.60 -21.91 26.41
CA ILE A 3 -26.22 -21.60 26.02
C ILE A 3 -26.29 -20.74 24.76
N ILE A 4 -25.66 -19.58 24.79
CA ILE A 4 -25.63 -18.63 23.67
C ILE A 4 -24.20 -18.55 23.16
N ILE A 5 -24.02 -18.84 21.88
CA ILE A 5 -22.73 -18.79 21.19
C ILE A 5 -22.77 -17.58 20.27
N SER A 6 -21.95 -16.58 20.57
CA SER A 6 -21.82 -15.35 19.78
C SER A 6 -20.67 -15.39 18.78
N GLU A 7 -19.68 -16.26 18.99
CA GLU A 7 -18.50 -16.39 18.15
C GLU A 7 -18.07 -17.86 18.06
N ILE A 8 -17.42 -18.23 16.96
CA ILE A 8 -16.92 -19.58 16.70
C ILE A 8 -15.46 -19.53 16.22
N PRO A 9 -14.69 -20.63 16.36
CA PRO A 9 -13.30 -20.65 15.91
C PRO A 9 -13.15 -20.36 14.41
N TYR A 10 -11.97 -19.84 14.04
CA TYR A 10 -11.63 -19.56 12.64
C TYR A 10 -11.76 -20.81 11.76
N LEU A 11 -12.25 -20.63 10.52
CA LEU A 11 -12.55 -21.67 9.53
C LEU A 11 -13.67 -22.66 9.90
N VAL A 12 -14.38 -22.45 11.01
CA VAL A 12 -15.54 -23.29 11.35
C VAL A 12 -16.77 -22.83 10.59
N ASN A 13 -17.41 -23.75 9.87
CA ASN A 13 -18.69 -23.49 9.22
C ASN A 13 -19.82 -23.58 10.25
N LYS A 14 -20.54 -22.47 10.44
CA LYS A 14 -21.67 -22.38 11.38
C LYS A 14 -22.76 -23.42 11.11
N ALA A 15 -23.19 -23.58 9.85
CA ALA A 15 -24.29 -24.47 9.50
C ALA A 15 -23.90 -25.94 9.74
N GLU A 16 -22.66 -26.30 9.40
CA GLU A 16 -22.12 -27.64 9.67
C GLU A 16 -21.99 -27.90 11.17
N LEU A 17 -21.56 -26.91 11.96
CA LEU A 17 -21.50 -27.01 13.41
C LEU A 17 -22.88 -27.30 14.01
N ILE A 18 -23.90 -26.54 13.61
CA ILE A 18 -25.28 -26.71 14.11
C ILE A 18 -25.83 -28.10 13.73
N LYS A 19 -25.63 -28.50 12.47
CA LYS A 19 -26.02 -29.83 11.99
C LYS A 19 -25.33 -30.92 12.81
N HIS A 20 -24.03 -30.79 13.03
CA HIS A 20 -23.27 -31.78 13.80
C HIS A 20 -23.75 -31.86 15.26
N ILE A 21 -24.11 -30.73 15.89
CA ILE A 21 -24.71 -30.75 17.22
C ILE A 21 -26.05 -31.50 17.19
N ALA A 22 -26.91 -31.24 16.19
CA ALA A 22 -28.18 -31.94 16.06
C ALA A 22 -28.00 -33.46 15.87
N ASP A 23 -27.01 -33.87 15.06
CA ASP A 23 -26.64 -35.28 14.85
C ASP A 23 -26.19 -35.92 16.18
N LEU A 24 -25.32 -35.26 16.95
CA LEU A 24 -24.85 -35.75 18.26
C LEU A 24 -25.98 -35.88 19.30
N VAL A 25 -27.01 -35.03 19.21
CA VAL A 25 -28.21 -35.12 20.05
C VAL A 25 -29.09 -36.29 19.60
N GLY A 26 -29.30 -36.46 18.30
CA GLY A 26 -30.05 -37.58 17.72
C GLY A 26 -29.43 -38.94 18.04
N GLU A 27 -28.10 -39.03 18.02
CA GLU A 27 -27.32 -40.22 18.39
C GLU A 27 -27.22 -40.44 19.91
N LYS A 28 -27.81 -39.56 20.74
CA LYS A 28 -27.69 -39.56 22.21
C LYS A 28 -26.25 -39.50 22.73
N ARG A 29 -25.31 -39.01 21.92
CA ARG A 29 -23.92 -38.74 22.37
C ARG A 29 -23.86 -37.51 23.26
N ILE A 30 -24.73 -36.53 23.00
CA ILE A 30 -24.97 -35.39 23.87
C ILE A 30 -26.42 -35.41 24.33
N GLU A 31 -26.63 -35.66 25.61
CA GLU A 31 -27.92 -35.57 26.28
C GLU A 31 -28.10 -34.21 26.95
N GLY A 32 -29.35 -33.84 27.22
CA GLY A 32 -29.68 -32.58 27.91
C GLY A 32 -29.88 -31.37 27.00
N ILE A 33 -29.74 -31.52 25.69
CA ILE A 33 -30.14 -30.50 24.71
C ILE A 33 -31.58 -30.78 24.28
N SER A 34 -32.41 -29.74 24.31
CA SER A 34 -33.79 -29.79 23.82
C SER A 34 -33.92 -29.31 22.39
N ASN A 35 -33.19 -28.25 22.02
CA ASN A 35 -33.19 -27.70 20.68
C ASN A 35 -31.90 -26.92 20.38
N VAL A 36 -31.54 -26.79 19.11
CA VAL A 36 -30.44 -25.94 18.63
C VAL A 36 -30.93 -25.12 17.46
N ASN A 37 -30.90 -23.80 17.61
CA ASN A 37 -31.37 -22.85 16.60
C ASN A 37 -30.27 -21.88 16.20
N ASP A 38 -30.26 -21.53 14.92
CA ASP A 38 -29.54 -20.36 14.41
C ASP A 38 -30.45 -19.13 14.51
N GLU A 39 -30.16 -18.24 15.46
CA GLU A 39 -30.84 -16.95 15.62
C GLU A 39 -29.93 -15.80 15.16
N SER A 40 -28.95 -16.09 14.28
CA SER A 40 -28.09 -15.07 13.69
C SER A 40 -28.87 -14.18 12.72
N ASP A 41 -28.54 -12.90 12.71
CA ASP A 41 -29.14 -11.91 11.83
C ASP A 41 -28.06 -11.06 11.14
N ARG A 42 -28.44 -9.89 10.61
CA ARG A 42 -27.48 -8.96 9.99
C ARG A 42 -26.58 -8.24 11.01
N GLN A 43 -26.94 -8.25 12.29
CA GLN A 43 -26.22 -7.56 13.36
C GLN A 43 -25.20 -8.46 14.05
N GLY A 44 -25.37 -9.79 14.01
CA GLY A 44 -24.38 -10.69 14.57
C GLY A 44 -24.70 -12.17 14.48
N MET A 45 -23.71 -12.97 14.82
CA MET A 45 -23.87 -14.41 14.98
C MET A 45 -24.50 -14.72 16.33
N ARG A 46 -25.52 -15.58 16.35
CA ARG A 46 -26.16 -16.02 17.58
C ARG A 46 -26.73 -17.42 17.44
N ILE A 47 -26.01 -18.41 17.97
CA ILE A 47 -26.49 -19.80 18.02
C ILE A 47 -27.04 -20.06 19.43
N VAL A 48 -28.26 -20.57 19.51
CA VAL A 48 -28.95 -20.85 20.77
C VAL A 48 -29.11 -22.35 20.96
N VAL A 49 -28.56 -22.85 22.05
CA VAL A 49 -28.75 -24.24 22.50
C VAL A 49 -29.64 -24.21 23.73
N ASP A 50 -30.88 -24.67 23.58
CA ASP A 50 -31.85 -24.76 24.68
C ASP A 50 -31.57 -26.03 25.50
N VAL A 51 -31.26 -25.87 26.79
CA VAL A 51 -30.94 -26.98 27.71
C VAL A 51 -32.22 -27.47 28.40
N LYS A 52 -32.40 -28.78 28.49
CA LYS A 52 -33.53 -29.41 29.20
C LYS A 52 -33.52 -29.06 30.69
N ARG A 53 -34.70 -29.03 31.32
CA ARG A 53 -34.86 -28.62 32.73
C ARG A 53 -34.11 -29.49 33.73
N ASP A 54 -33.88 -30.75 33.39
CA ASP A 54 -33.20 -31.77 34.18
C ASP A 54 -31.69 -31.87 33.88
N ALA A 55 -31.18 -31.06 32.94
CA ALA A 55 -29.80 -31.09 32.51
C ALA A 55 -29.00 -29.87 32.99
N ASN A 56 -27.74 -30.11 33.36
CA ASN A 56 -26.82 -29.04 33.78
C ASN A 56 -26.15 -28.39 32.55
N ALA A 57 -26.36 -27.08 32.37
CA ALA A 57 -25.83 -26.33 31.23
C ALA A 57 -24.29 -26.39 31.11
N ASN A 58 -23.55 -26.38 32.23
CA ASN A 58 -22.08 -26.46 32.20
C ASN A 58 -21.59 -27.83 31.71
N VAL A 59 -22.31 -28.91 32.05
CA VAL A 59 -21.97 -30.26 31.58
C VAL A 59 -22.23 -30.38 30.08
N VAL A 60 -23.34 -29.81 29.59
CA VAL A 60 -23.65 -29.76 28.16
C VAL A 60 -22.60 -28.93 27.41
N LEU A 61 -22.23 -27.75 27.93
CA LEU A 61 -21.21 -26.89 27.35
C LEU A 61 -19.85 -27.59 27.23
N ASN A 62 -19.39 -28.26 28.29
CA ASN A 62 -18.14 -29.02 28.27
C ASN A 62 -18.17 -30.17 27.25
N LYS A 63 -19.32 -30.85 27.10
CA LYS A 63 -19.49 -31.88 26.06
C LYS A 63 -19.45 -31.27 24.67
N LEU A 64 -20.08 -30.12 24.45
CA LEU A 64 -20.05 -29.41 23.18
C LEU A 64 -18.61 -29.02 22.80
N TYR A 65 -17.82 -28.47 23.73
CA TYR A 65 -16.41 -28.18 23.46
C TYR A 65 -15.58 -29.43 23.11
N LYS A 66 -15.85 -30.56 23.76
CA LYS A 66 -15.09 -31.80 23.55
C LYS A 66 -15.47 -32.55 22.25
N LEU A 67 -16.73 -32.47 21.85
CA LEU A 67 -17.30 -33.32 20.79
C LEU A 67 -17.60 -32.55 19.50
N THR A 68 -17.41 -31.23 19.48
CA THR A 68 -17.74 -30.39 18.32
C THR A 68 -16.62 -29.41 18.01
N ALA A 69 -16.71 -28.74 16.87
CA ALA A 69 -15.80 -27.66 16.49
C ALA A 69 -16.03 -26.33 17.23
N MET A 70 -16.84 -26.30 18.30
CA MET A 70 -16.96 -25.12 19.18
C MET A 70 -15.63 -24.75 19.84
N GLN A 71 -14.73 -25.72 20.03
CA GLN A 71 -13.36 -25.50 20.45
C GLN A 71 -12.45 -26.32 19.54
N SER A 72 -11.41 -25.68 19.00
CA SER A 72 -10.44 -26.33 18.12
C SER A 72 -9.03 -25.87 18.46
N SER A 73 -8.05 -26.63 17.99
CA SER A 73 -6.64 -26.23 18.03
C SER A 73 -6.26 -25.55 16.72
N PHE A 74 -5.56 -24.42 16.80
CA PHE A 74 -4.94 -23.77 15.65
C PHE A 74 -3.43 -23.96 15.71
N SER A 75 -2.88 -24.77 14.82
CA SER A 75 -1.44 -25.01 14.73
C SER A 75 -0.78 -23.94 13.86
N VAL A 76 0.14 -23.17 14.43
CA VAL A 76 0.88 -22.15 13.71
C VAL A 76 2.04 -22.79 12.95
N ASN A 77 2.03 -22.70 11.62
CA ASN A 77 3.11 -23.14 10.75
C ASN A 77 3.39 -22.06 9.69
N ASN A 78 4.22 -21.09 10.05
CA ASN A 78 4.52 -19.95 9.19
C ASN A 78 5.58 -20.34 8.15
N ILE A 79 5.16 -20.92 7.03
CA ILE A 79 6.03 -21.20 5.89
C ILE A 79 5.77 -20.19 4.79
N ALA A 80 6.81 -19.54 4.29
CA ALA A 80 6.72 -18.59 3.19
C ALA A 80 7.90 -18.74 2.22
N LEU A 81 7.76 -18.20 1.01
CA LEU A 81 8.85 -18.13 0.05
C LEU A 81 9.73 -16.91 0.33
N VAL A 82 10.98 -17.15 0.67
CA VAL A 82 12.01 -16.12 0.79
C VAL A 82 12.98 -16.31 -0.37
N ASN A 83 13.04 -15.34 -1.28
CA ASN A 83 13.87 -15.41 -2.49
C ASN A 83 13.67 -16.72 -3.30
N GLY A 84 12.41 -17.14 -3.42
CA GLY A 84 12.02 -18.33 -4.17
C GLY A 84 12.23 -19.67 -3.43
N ARG A 85 12.67 -19.64 -2.17
CA ARG A 85 12.88 -20.86 -1.36
C ARG A 85 11.88 -20.92 -0.21
N PRO A 86 11.26 -22.07 0.07
CA PRO A 86 10.37 -22.22 1.22
C PRO A 86 11.17 -22.20 2.51
N GLU A 87 10.83 -21.30 3.41
CA GLU A 87 11.44 -21.15 4.73
C GLU A 87 10.36 -21.13 5.82
N MET A 88 10.67 -21.76 6.96
CA MET A 88 9.85 -21.65 8.17
C MET A 88 10.29 -20.41 8.96
N LEU A 89 9.38 -19.49 9.21
CA LEU A 89 9.66 -18.16 9.75
C LEU A 89 9.09 -17.98 11.15
N ASN A 90 9.87 -17.37 12.03
CA ASN A 90 9.34 -16.82 13.28
C ASN A 90 8.82 -15.38 13.08
N LEU A 91 8.14 -14.83 14.08
CA LEU A 91 7.56 -13.48 14.00
C LEU A 91 8.61 -12.41 13.69
N LYS A 92 9.78 -12.48 14.34
CA LYS A 92 10.87 -11.53 14.13
C LYS A 92 11.32 -11.52 12.67
N ARG A 93 11.58 -12.69 12.10
CA ARG A 93 12.04 -12.81 10.72
C ARG A 93 10.99 -12.35 9.71
N MET A 94 9.72 -12.62 9.96
CA MET A 94 8.63 -12.10 9.12
C MET A 94 8.61 -10.57 9.10
N ILE A 95 8.77 -9.93 10.25
CA ILE A 95 8.81 -8.46 10.35
C ILE A 95 10.07 -7.90 9.69
N GLU A 96 11.24 -8.52 9.91
CA GLU A 96 12.49 -8.12 9.26
C GLU A 96 12.36 -8.15 7.73
N LEU A 97 11.87 -9.26 7.15
CA LEU A 97 11.65 -9.39 5.71
C LEU A 97 10.67 -8.34 5.16
N PHE A 98 9.61 -8.05 5.92
CA PHE A 98 8.66 -7.00 5.54
C PHE A 98 9.34 -5.63 5.49
N VAL A 99 10.13 -5.28 6.51
CA VAL A 99 10.84 -4.01 6.58
C VAL A 99 11.91 -3.91 5.49
N GLU A 100 12.69 -4.97 5.26
CA GLU A 100 13.65 -5.07 4.15
C GLU A 100 12.97 -4.79 2.80
N HIS A 101 11.82 -5.42 2.56
CA HIS A 101 11.04 -5.18 1.34
C HIS A 101 10.53 -3.74 1.23
N ARG A 102 10.03 -3.15 2.34
CA ARG A 102 9.58 -1.74 2.35
C ARG A 102 10.73 -0.78 2.04
N HIS A 103 11.90 -1.03 2.59
CA HIS A 103 13.10 -0.24 2.31
C HIS A 103 13.45 -0.29 0.82
N ASP A 104 13.47 -1.48 0.21
CA ASP A 104 13.71 -1.64 -1.23
C ASP A 104 12.67 -0.90 -2.09
N VAL A 105 11.40 -0.96 -1.70
CA VAL A 105 10.32 -0.25 -2.40
C VAL A 105 10.52 1.26 -2.33
N VAL A 106 10.85 1.80 -1.15
CA VAL A 106 11.13 3.23 -0.97
C VAL A 106 12.33 3.66 -1.83
N VAL A 107 13.44 2.92 -1.80
CA VAL A 107 14.62 3.21 -2.63
C VAL A 107 14.26 3.23 -4.12
N ARG A 108 13.51 2.23 -4.60
CA ARG A 108 13.09 2.16 -6.01
C ARG A 108 12.18 3.32 -6.40
N ARG A 109 11.22 3.66 -5.54
CA ARG A 109 10.32 4.79 -5.75
C ARG A 109 11.10 6.11 -5.80
N THR A 110 11.95 6.37 -4.81
CA THR A 110 12.75 7.59 -4.73
C THR A 110 13.69 7.72 -5.93
N LYS A 111 14.34 6.64 -6.39
CA LYS A 111 15.14 6.66 -7.64
C LYS A 111 14.31 6.97 -8.87
N TYR A 112 13.09 6.43 -8.95
CA TYR A 112 12.19 6.72 -10.05
C TYR A 112 11.79 8.21 -10.08
N GLU A 113 11.40 8.74 -8.92
CA GLU A 113 11.02 10.15 -8.74
C GLU A 113 12.21 11.09 -9.01
N LEU A 114 13.40 10.75 -8.51
CA LEU A 114 14.62 11.53 -8.72
C LEU A 114 14.92 11.67 -10.21
N ARG A 115 14.95 10.55 -10.94
CA ARG A 115 15.17 10.56 -12.39
C ARG A 115 14.13 11.41 -13.12
N LYS A 116 12.86 11.35 -12.71
CA LYS A 116 11.80 12.18 -13.32
C LYS A 116 11.99 13.67 -13.02
N ALA A 117 12.39 14.00 -11.81
CA ALA A 117 12.69 15.36 -11.40
C ALA A 117 13.92 15.91 -12.16
N GLU A 118 14.98 15.12 -12.31
CA GLU A 118 16.19 15.47 -13.09
C GLU A 118 15.88 15.66 -14.59
N GLU A 119 15.10 14.74 -15.19
CA GLU A 119 14.60 14.90 -16.57
C GLU A 119 13.84 16.22 -16.74
N ARG A 120 12.98 16.57 -15.78
CA ARG A 120 12.21 17.83 -15.80
C ARG A 120 13.11 19.05 -15.61
N ALA A 121 14.02 19.01 -14.65
CA ALA A 121 14.99 20.08 -14.37
C ALA A 121 15.84 20.38 -15.61
N HIS A 122 16.30 19.33 -16.31
CA HIS A 122 17.08 19.46 -17.54
C HIS A 122 16.31 20.26 -18.61
N ILE A 123 15.03 19.97 -18.81
CA ILE A 123 14.20 20.73 -19.77
C ILE A 123 13.99 22.17 -19.31
N LEU A 124 13.64 22.38 -18.04
CA LEU A 124 13.43 23.71 -17.48
C LEU A 124 14.68 24.58 -17.61
N GLN A 125 15.87 24.03 -17.38
CA GLN A 125 17.14 24.73 -17.56
C GLN A 125 17.31 25.24 -19.00
N GLY A 126 16.99 24.40 -20.00
CA GLY A 126 17.05 24.82 -21.40
C GLY A 126 16.03 25.91 -21.73
N LEU A 127 14.81 25.79 -21.21
CA LEU A 127 13.77 26.80 -21.39
C LEU A 127 14.15 28.13 -20.74
N ILE A 128 14.77 28.11 -19.56
CA ILE A 128 15.27 29.31 -18.86
C ILE A 128 16.35 29.99 -19.70
N ILE A 129 17.36 29.24 -20.18
CA ILE A 129 18.41 29.79 -21.07
C ILE A 129 17.79 30.45 -22.31
N ALA A 130 16.79 29.81 -22.91
CA ALA A 130 16.09 30.38 -24.06
C ALA A 130 15.28 31.64 -23.71
N SER A 131 14.68 31.66 -22.51
CA SER A 131 13.93 32.79 -21.97
C SER A 131 14.82 34.01 -21.68
N ASP A 132 16.04 33.78 -21.23
CA ASP A 132 17.00 34.85 -20.97
C ASP A 132 17.57 35.44 -22.27
N ASN A 133 17.50 34.69 -23.37
CA ASN A 133 18.09 35.03 -24.68
C ASN A 133 17.05 35.05 -25.81
N ILE A 134 15.81 35.49 -25.53
CA ILE A 134 14.65 35.36 -26.44
C ILE A 134 14.92 35.91 -27.84
N ASP A 135 15.49 37.12 -27.95
CA ASP A 135 15.68 37.76 -29.26
C ASP A 135 16.62 36.95 -30.16
N GLU A 136 17.68 36.39 -29.58
CA GLU A 136 18.64 35.54 -30.28
C GLU A 136 18.02 34.19 -30.68
N VAL A 137 17.27 33.56 -29.77
CA VAL A 137 16.55 32.32 -30.05
C VAL A 137 15.55 32.52 -31.19
N ILE A 138 14.78 33.61 -31.18
CA ILE A 138 13.84 33.95 -32.26
C ILE A 138 14.59 34.18 -33.58
N ALA A 139 15.73 34.86 -33.55
CA ALA A 139 16.54 35.10 -34.74
C ALA A 139 17.06 33.78 -35.34
N ILE A 140 17.53 32.85 -34.52
CA ILE A 140 18.00 31.52 -34.95
C ILE A 140 16.84 30.72 -35.56
N ILE A 141 15.68 30.69 -34.90
CA ILE A 141 14.51 29.94 -35.39
C ILE A 141 14.00 30.53 -36.70
N ARG A 142 13.88 31.86 -36.80
CA ARG A 142 13.41 32.53 -38.03
C ARG A 142 14.42 32.43 -39.18
N GLY A 143 15.71 32.37 -38.86
CA GLY A 143 16.79 32.23 -39.84
C GLY A 143 17.04 30.79 -40.31
N SER A 144 16.32 29.81 -39.77
CA SER A 144 16.45 28.40 -40.13
C SER A 144 15.35 27.98 -41.10
N SER A 145 15.68 27.17 -42.10
CA SER A 145 14.74 26.72 -43.14
C SER A 145 13.87 25.55 -42.68
N THR A 146 14.32 24.79 -41.68
CA THR A 146 13.59 23.64 -41.13
C THR A 146 13.67 23.61 -39.60
N PRO A 147 12.72 22.96 -38.91
CA PRO A 147 12.79 22.76 -37.46
C PRO A 147 14.07 22.02 -37.03
N GLN A 148 14.52 21.05 -37.82
CA GLN A 148 15.72 20.27 -37.53
C GLN A 148 16.99 21.13 -37.60
N GLU A 149 17.04 22.08 -38.54
CA GLU A 149 18.14 23.06 -38.63
C GLU A 149 18.15 24.00 -37.42
N ALA A 150 16.97 24.50 -37.01
CA ALA A 150 16.85 25.35 -35.82
C ALA A 150 17.34 24.62 -34.55
N ILE A 151 16.95 23.35 -34.38
CA ILE A 151 17.41 22.51 -33.27
C ILE A 151 18.93 22.42 -33.26
N GLN A 152 19.56 22.08 -34.39
CA GLN A 152 21.02 21.93 -34.47
C GLN A 152 21.75 23.24 -34.13
N ARG A 153 21.25 24.38 -34.65
CA ARG A 153 21.84 25.70 -34.38
C ARG A 153 21.68 26.11 -32.91
N LEU A 154 20.55 25.78 -32.27
CA LEU A 154 20.34 26.04 -30.84
C LEU A 154 21.25 25.17 -29.96
N ILE A 155 21.44 23.90 -30.32
CA ILE A 155 22.39 22.98 -29.65
C ILE A 155 23.80 23.56 -29.72
N GLU A 156 24.27 23.95 -30.90
CA GLU A 156 25.63 24.46 -31.10
C GLU A 156 25.83 25.82 -30.41
N ARG A 157 24.84 26.70 -30.46
CA ARG A 157 24.95 28.06 -29.93
C ARG A 157 24.92 28.12 -28.40
N PHE A 158 24.03 27.34 -27.79
CA PHE A 158 23.75 27.40 -26.34
C PHE A 158 24.20 26.14 -25.59
N GLU A 159 24.95 25.25 -26.25
CA GLU A 159 25.45 23.99 -25.69
C GLU A 159 24.33 23.11 -25.09
N LEU A 160 23.15 23.14 -25.71
CA LEU A 160 21.96 22.45 -25.23
C LEU A 160 21.92 20.99 -25.67
N SER A 161 21.22 20.13 -24.93
CA SER A 161 20.90 18.79 -25.42
C SER A 161 19.82 18.83 -26.51
N ASP A 162 19.74 17.77 -27.33
CA ASP A 162 18.70 17.62 -28.36
C ASP A 162 17.28 17.74 -27.77
N ILE A 163 17.04 17.20 -26.56
CA ILE A 163 15.72 17.27 -25.92
C ILE A 163 15.41 18.71 -25.45
N GLN A 164 16.39 19.44 -24.93
CA GLN A 164 16.22 20.86 -24.57
C GLN A 164 15.92 21.72 -25.80
N ALA A 165 16.71 21.56 -26.87
CA ALA A 165 16.54 22.32 -28.10
C ALA A 165 15.18 22.05 -28.76
N ARG A 166 14.73 20.79 -28.77
CA ARG A 166 13.36 20.45 -29.20
C ARG A 166 12.30 21.15 -28.36
N ALA A 167 12.44 21.10 -27.02
CA ALA A 167 11.49 21.74 -26.13
C ALA A 167 11.40 23.26 -26.37
N ILE A 168 12.53 23.92 -26.69
CA ILE A 168 12.57 25.35 -27.03
C ILE A 168 11.84 25.63 -28.35
N VAL A 169 12.07 24.82 -29.39
CA VAL A 169 11.38 24.99 -30.68
C VAL A 169 9.87 24.76 -30.57
N GLU A 170 9.45 23.90 -29.64
CA GLU A 170 8.03 23.62 -29.35
C GLU A 170 7.37 24.67 -28.42
N MET A 171 8.13 25.65 -27.92
CA MET A 171 7.58 26.72 -27.08
C MET A 171 6.51 27.53 -27.82
N ARG A 172 5.46 27.91 -27.09
CA ARG A 172 4.42 28.81 -27.58
C ARG A 172 4.80 30.25 -27.25
N LEU A 173 4.54 31.19 -28.17
CA LEU A 173 4.83 32.62 -27.98
C LEU A 173 4.30 33.21 -26.67
N ARG A 174 3.15 32.72 -26.16
CA ARG A 174 2.59 33.14 -24.87
C ARG A 174 3.51 32.84 -23.67
N GLN A 175 4.41 31.87 -23.78
CA GLN A 175 5.35 31.47 -22.73
C GLN A 175 6.53 32.45 -22.60
N LEU A 176 6.64 33.42 -23.51
CA LEU A 176 7.69 34.45 -23.52
C LEU A 176 7.33 35.68 -22.67
N THR A 177 6.14 35.73 -22.06
CA THR A 177 5.78 36.83 -21.17
C THR A 177 6.52 36.72 -19.84
N GLY A 178 6.93 37.85 -19.24
CA GLY A 178 7.67 37.86 -17.96
C GLY A 178 7.06 37.01 -16.86
N LEU A 179 5.73 37.04 -16.70
CA LEU A 179 5.02 36.20 -15.71
C LEU A 179 5.25 34.69 -15.91
N GLU A 180 5.35 34.23 -17.15
CA GLU A 180 5.62 32.81 -17.44
C GLU A 180 7.09 32.47 -17.23
N GLN A 181 8.01 33.44 -17.40
CA GLN A 181 9.42 33.27 -17.05
C GLN A 181 9.57 33.09 -15.54
N ASP A 182 8.96 33.97 -14.74
CA ASP A 182 9.00 33.89 -13.28
C ASP A 182 8.48 32.53 -12.78
N LYS A 183 7.41 32.01 -13.40
CA LYS A 183 6.88 30.67 -13.10
C LYS A 183 7.86 29.55 -13.45
N LEU A 184 8.57 29.64 -14.58
CA LEU A 184 9.57 28.65 -14.95
C LEU A 184 10.73 28.61 -13.95
N HIS A 185 11.20 29.77 -13.49
CA HIS A 185 12.22 29.86 -12.45
C HIS A 185 11.72 29.27 -11.13
N ALA A 186 10.51 29.64 -10.70
CA ALA A 186 9.91 29.09 -9.48
C ALA A 186 9.76 27.55 -9.55
N GLU A 187 9.27 27.02 -10.68
CA GLU A 187 9.17 25.58 -10.91
C GLU A 187 10.55 24.92 -10.86
N PHE A 188 11.56 25.52 -11.49
CA PHE A 188 12.92 24.99 -11.46
C PHE A 188 13.49 24.94 -10.04
N GLU A 189 13.32 26.01 -9.24
CA GLU A 189 13.77 26.05 -7.85
C GLU A 189 13.06 25.00 -6.96
N GLU A 190 11.76 24.77 -7.18
CA GLU A 190 11.02 23.72 -6.49
C GLU A 190 11.54 22.33 -6.87
N ILE A 191 11.77 22.08 -8.15
CA ILE A 191 12.32 20.81 -8.64
C ILE A 191 13.74 20.60 -8.10
N GLN A 192 14.60 21.63 -8.04
CA GLN A 192 15.93 21.52 -7.46
C GLN A 192 15.88 21.18 -5.97
N ARG A 193 14.96 21.80 -5.20
CA ARG A 193 14.73 21.43 -3.80
C ARG A 193 14.26 19.98 -3.65
N LEU A 194 13.38 19.53 -4.55
CA LEU A 194 12.92 18.14 -4.58
C LEU A 194 14.08 17.17 -4.90
N ILE A 195 14.90 17.46 -5.90
CA ILE A 195 16.08 16.66 -6.26
C ILE A 195 17.04 16.55 -5.07
N ALA A 196 17.31 17.67 -4.38
CA ALA A 196 18.16 17.68 -3.20
C ALA A 196 17.59 16.78 -2.08
N HIS A 197 16.29 16.89 -1.81
CA HIS A 197 15.61 16.05 -0.83
C HIS A 197 15.64 14.56 -1.21
N LEU A 198 15.33 14.22 -2.47
CA LEU A 198 15.34 12.84 -2.94
C LEU A 198 16.75 12.22 -2.87
N ASN A 199 17.79 13.00 -3.18
CA ASN A 199 19.17 12.58 -2.99
C ASN A 199 19.51 12.34 -1.51
N ASP A 200 19.06 13.21 -0.62
CA ASP A 200 19.24 13.02 0.83
C ASP A 200 18.56 11.72 1.31
N VAL A 201 17.33 11.45 0.86
CA VAL A 201 16.62 10.19 1.13
C VAL A 201 17.42 8.98 0.62
N LEU A 202 18.04 9.05 -0.56
CA LEU A 202 18.85 7.94 -1.09
C LEU A 202 20.19 7.75 -0.36
N ASN A 203 20.74 8.79 0.25
CA ASN A 203 22.01 8.73 0.97
C ASN A 203 21.85 8.46 2.48
N ASN A 204 20.67 8.72 3.05
CA ASN A 204 20.40 8.57 4.48
C ASN A 204 19.43 7.42 4.76
N GLU A 205 19.93 6.36 5.38
CA GLU A 205 19.11 5.20 5.77
C GLU A 205 18.09 5.53 6.87
N GLU A 206 18.45 6.36 7.84
CA GLU A 206 17.55 6.76 8.92
C GLU A 206 16.34 7.52 8.37
N LEU A 207 16.56 8.39 7.38
CA LEU A 207 15.49 9.13 6.72
C LEU A 207 14.53 8.19 5.98
N ARG A 208 15.07 7.15 5.30
CA ARG A 208 14.22 6.12 4.68
C ARG A 208 13.40 5.36 5.71
N MET A 209 14.00 4.99 6.82
CA MET A 209 13.31 4.29 7.90
C MET A 209 12.22 5.15 8.55
N GLN A 210 12.46 6.46 8.66
CA GLN A 210 11.47 7.41 9.14
C GLN A 210 10.28 7.51 8.18
N ILE A 211 10.52 7.63 6.88
CA ILE A 211 9.46 7.63 5.84
C ILE A 211 8.63 6.35 5.93
N ILE A 212 9.26 5.18 6.03
CA ILE A 212 8.55 3.90 6.14
C ILE A 212 7.65 3.90 7.39
N LYS A 213 8.16 4.41 8.51
CA LYS A 213 7.41 4.47 9.77
C LYS A 213 6.18 5.39 9.66
N GLU A 214 6.34 6.56 9.06
CA GLU A 214 5.26 7.52 8.85
C GLU A 214 4.16 6.93 7.96
N GLU A 215 4.54 6.28 6.85
CA GLU A 215 3.59 5.59 5.96
C GLU A 215 2.84 4.47 6.68
N LEU A 216 3.52 3.68 7.53
CA LEU A 216 2.89 2.61 8.29
C LEU A 216 1.93 3.15 9.37
N ILE A 217 2.25 4.30 9.97
CA ILE A 217 1.37 4.99 10.91
C ILE A 217 0.11 5.48 10.18
N GLU A 218 0.26 6.08 9.00
CA GLU A 218 -0.88 6.51 8.19
C GLU A 218 -1.80 5.33 7.84
N VAL A 219 -1.23 4.20 7.41
CA VAL A 219 -1.98 2.97 7.12
C VAL A 219 -2.70 2.46 8.38
N ARG A 220 -2.04 2.44 9.54
CA ARG A 220 -2.65 2.05 10.82
C ARG A 220 -3.82 2.97 11.16
N ASP A 221 -3.66 4.28 11.03
CA ASP A 221 -4.68 5.25 11.41
C ASP A 221 -5.88 5.21 10.45
N LYS A 222 -5.65 4.82 9.20
CA LYS A 222 -6.69 4.68 8.17
C LYS A 222 -7.46 3.34 8.24
N PHE A 223 -6.80 2.25 8.61
CA PHE A 223 -7.34 0.89 8.48
C PHE A 223 -7.32 0.05 9.76
N GLY A 224 -6.79 0.57 10.87
CA GLY A 224 -6.72 -0.16 12.14
C GLY A 224 -8.10 -0.46 12.72
N ASP A 225 -8.24 -1.63 13.36
CA ASP A 225 -9.46 -2.04 14.04
C ASP A 225 -9.20 -2.48 15.49
N GLN A 226 -10.28 -2.58 16.26
CA GLN A 226 -10.21 -3.10 17.63
C GLN A 226 -10.03 -4.61 17.61
N ARG A 227 -9.29 -5.13 18.60
CA ARG A 227 -9.10 -6.56 18.79
C ARG A 227 -10.44 -7.27 19.00
N ARG A 228 -10.65 -8.38 18.28
CA ARG A 228 -11.89 -9.17 18.35
C ARG A 228 -11.75 -10.47 19.14
N SER A 229 -10.57 -11.09 19.16
CA SER A 229 -10.32 -12.36 19.85
C SER A 229 -9.58 -12.13 21.16
N GLU A 230 -10.18 -12.47 22.31
CA GLU A 230 -9.59 -12.34 23.65
C GLU A 230 -8.58 -13.44 23.99
#